data_AF-Q6NK21-F1
#
_entry.id   AF-Q6NK21-F1
#
_cell.length_a   1.000
_cell.length_b   1.000
_cell.length_c   1.000
_cell.angle_alpha   90.00
_cell.angle_beta   90.00
_cell.angle_gamma   90.00
#
_symmetry.space_group_name_H-M   'P 1'
#
loop_
_entity.id
_entity.type
_entity.pdbx_description
1 polymer ?
#
loop_
_entity_poly.entity_id
_entity_poly.type
_entity_poly.pdbx_seq_one_letter_code
_entity_poly.pdbx_strand_id
1 'polypeptide(L)'
;MPKLKGSLKNITDKPSTIREVLLRATHTRTNGKTITTSEPVRVKVSESGDFTETLAPGAAVLVLVGADFMARESIPLLVAEGMTTIAEAMEAARDFTPDVHDRLAELAAETQKNLEEARGVKAEADSATARMREAAQALKDSVDGSIAEATVGIKKSGSELLASMQALQSKAASSESEAKESAQGAEASRSAALASASSASSSAGEAAESLAGLRAKIEEWKPHGEQLAQWQPQFEWLKENAASGFTKIAELMQDAAAGVRGELSGLVEQAKTAQTTAGQHSLKAQAAAKDAESVANRVVDAAIAKLKGNAPAMLDTLEELAERVISGGTLETEILQKLSKMADSDTVKKIVARLDGLTIAGVQGLSAALADKAAARHKHGTSDINGLDTELAGFKGALAEKAPRQHGHTLQEISGLSGAILNVRNELSQKASQQYVNSVETEAKRQYGRIKDISVVNSLPASPDAGTIYLVKER
;
A
#
# COMPACT_ATOMS: atom_id res chain seq x y z
N MET A 1 -19.96 46.92 -34.10
CA MET A 1 -20.16 45.57 -34.67
C MET A 1 -21.64 45.38 -34.94
N PRO A 2 -22.02 44.91 -36.14
CA PRO A 2 -23.38 44.47 -36.44
C PRO A 2 -23.87 43.46 -35.41
N LYS A 3 -25.03 43.73 -34.81
CA LYS A 3 -25.72 42.78 -33.93
C LYS A 3 -26.80 42.11 -34.74
N LEU A 4 -26.55 40.85 -35.12
CA LEU A 4 -27.41 40.12 -36.05
C LEU A 4 -28.43 39.30 -35.27
N LYS A 5 -29.71 39.50 -35.58
CA LYS A 5 -30.80 38.66 -35.09
C LYS A 5 -31.05 37.51 -36.08
N GLY A 6 -31.02 36.29 -35.59
CA GLY A 6 -31.39 35.09 -36.35
C GLY A 6 -32.68 34.48 -35.82
N SER A 7 -33.50 33.97 -36.73
CA SER A 7 -34.66 33.15 -36.38
C SER A 7 -34.62 31.88 -37.22
N LEU A 8 -34.62 30.71 -36.58
CA LEU A 8 -34.48 29.42 -37.26
C LEU A 8 -35.58 29.19 -38.29
N LYS A 9 -36.78 29.75 -38.09
CA LYS A 9 -37.90 29.69 -39.05
C LYS A 9 -37.59 30.33 -40.40
N ASN A 10 -36.64 31.27 -40.43
CA ASN A 10 -36.21 31.98 -41.63
C ASN A 10 -34.91 31.42 -42.21
N ILE A 11 -34.33 30.39 -41.57
CA ILE A 11 -32.99 29.87 -41.88
C ILE A 11 -33.08 28.40 -42.30
N THR A 12 -34.01 27.61 -41.75
CA THR A 12 -34.19 26.19 -42.07
C THR A 12 -35.68 25.81 -42.06
N ASP A 13 -36.04 24.80 -42.85
CA ASP A 13 -37.39 24.21 -42.91
C ASP A 13 -37.71 23.30 -41.71
N LYS A 14 -36.68 22.93 -40.90
CA LYS A 14 -36.79 22.03 -39.74
C LYS A 14 -36.33 22.67 -38.42
N PRO A 15 -36.86 23.85 -38.04
CA PRO A 15 -36.37 24.62 -36.89
C PRO A 15 -36.52 23.87 -35.56
N SER A 16 -37.52 23.01 -35.41
CA SER A 16 -37.78 22.22 -34.20
C SER A 16 -36.71 21.16 -33.90
N THR A 17 -35.86 20.84 -34.87
CA THR A 17 -34.81 19.82 -34.71
C THR A 17 -33.46 20.38 -34.27
N ILE A 18 -33.31 21.71 -34.26
CA ILE A 18 -32.07 22.43 -33.96
C ILE A 18 -32.11 22.94 -32.52
N ARG A 19 -31.03 22.72 -31.76
CA ARG A 19 -30.90 23.12 -30.34
C ARG A 19 -29.92 24.27 -30.16
N GLU A 20 -28.87 24.28 -30.97
CA GLU A 20 -27.77 25.23 -30.88
C GLU A 20 -27.32 25.63 -32.28
N VAL A 21 -26.72 26.80 -32.38
CA VAL A 21 -26.03 27.22 -33.60
C VAL A 21 -24.58 27.55 -33.29
N LEU A 22 -23.69 27.18 -34.20
CA LEU A 22 -22.28 27.52 -34.13
C LEU A 22 -22.00 28.59 -35.17
N LEU A 23 -21.42 29.71 -34.76
CA LEU A 23 -21.00 30.78 -35.65
C LEU A 23 -19.48 30.87 -35.66
N ARG A 24 -18.87 30.79 -36.84
CA ARG A 24 -17.42 30.85 -37.02
C ARG A 24 -17.06 31.92 -38.05
N ALA A 25 -16.20 32.85 -37.67
CA ALA A 25 -15.54 33.72 -38.63
C ALA A 25 -14.44 32.95 -39.37
N THR A 26 -14.27 33.22 -40.67
CA THR A 26 -13.28 32.53 -41.51
C THR A 26 -11.83 32.77 -41.09
N HIS A 27 -11.55 33.90 -40.45
CA HIS A 27 -10.25 34.26 -39.90
C HIS A 27 -10.45 35.22 -38.73
N THR A 28 -9.47 35.27 -37.84
CA THR A 28 -9.48 36.24 -36.73
C THR A 28 -9.40 37.65 -37.30
N ARG A 29 -10.35 38.51 -36.93
CA ARG A 29 -10.45 39.88 -37.44
C ARG A 29 -10.85 40.87 -36.35
N THR A 30 -10.37 42.11 -36.48
CA THR A 30 -10.64 43.21 -35.55
C THR A 30 -11.42 44.32 -36.24
N ASN A 31 -12.33 44.98 -35.53
CA ASN A 31 -12.99 46.20 -36.00
C ASN A 31 -12.60 47.40 -35.12
N GLY A 32 -11.31 47.52 -34.79
CA GLY A 32 -10.73 48.67 -34.07
C GLY A 32 -11.07 48.79 -32.58
N LYS A 33 -12.03 48.02 -32.04
CA LYS A 33 -12.40 48.00 -30.61
C LYS A 33 -12.45 46.61 -29.96
N THR A 34 -12.68 45.55 -30.74
CA THR A 34 -12.83 44.16 -30.27
C THR A 34 -12.33 43.18 -31.33
N ILE A 35 -11.93 41.97 -30.89
CA ILE A 35 -11.43 40.89 -31.75
C ILE A 35 -12.53 39.83 -31.88
N THR A 36 -12.88 39.45 -33.11
CA THR A 36 -13.63 38.23 -33.40
C THR A 36 -12.63 37.15 -33.79
N THR A 37 -12.58 36.07 -33.01
CA THR A 37 -11.65 34.97 -33.25
C THR A 37 -12.20 34.02 -34.31
N SER A 38 -11.31 33.26 -34.95
CA SER A 38 -11.67 32.15 -35.85
C SER A 38 -12.18 30.90 -35.11
N GLU A 39 -12.34 30.98 -33.79
CA GLU A 39 -12.92 29.92 -32.98
C GLU A 39 -14.44 29.92 -33.13
N PRO A 40 -15.08 28.74 -33.28
CA PRO A 40 -16.53 28.65 -33.36
C PRO A 40 -17.18 29.06 -32.04
N VAL A 41 -18.05 30.07 -32.10
CA VAL A 41 -18.84 30.54 -30.96
C VAL A 41 -20.15 29.76 -30.92
N ARG A 42 -20.48 29.23 -29.74
CA ARG A 42 -21.70 28.46 -29.51
C ARG A 42 -22.79 29.39 -28.99
N VAL A 43 -23.87 29.53 -29.75
CA VAL A 43 -25.00 30.39 -29.40
C VAL A 43 -26.20 29.52 -29.10
N LYS A 44 -26.76 29.67 -27.90
CA LYS A 44 -27.99 29.00 -27.51
C LYS A 44 -29.17 29.66 -28.21
N VAL A 45 -30.04 28.83 -28.78
CA VAL A 45 -31.28 29.29 -29.40
C VAL A 45 -32.40 29.28 -28.37
N SER A 46 -33.27 30.29 -28.39
CA SER A 46 -34.46 30.31 -27.53
C SER A 46 -35.46 29.20 -27.92
N GLU A 47 -36.44 28.93 -27.05
CA GLU A 47 -37.53 27.99 -27.35
C GLU A 47 -38.37 28.40 -28.58
N SER A 48 -38.40 29.69 -28.92
CA SER A 48 -39.06 30.22 -30.12
C SER A 48 -38.23 30.07 -31.41
N GLY A 49 -36.98 29.65 -31.31
CA GLY A 49 -36.04 29.51 -32.42
C GLY A 49 -35.22 30.77 -32.71
N ASP A 50 -35.20 31.75 -31.81
CA ASP A 50 -34.51 33.02 -32.01
C ASP A 50 -33.16 33.04 -31.31
N PHE A 51 -32.18 33.70 -31.94
CA PHE A 51 -30.86 33.92 -31.38
C PHE A 51 -30.31 35.28 -31.81
N THR A 52 -29.33 35.79 -31.09
CA THR A 52 -28.70 37.07 -31.43
C THR A 52 -27.23 37.01 -31.09
N GLU A 53 -26.39 37.36 -32.06
CA GLU A 53 -24.94 37.35 -31.87
C GLU A 53 -24.31 38.57 -32.54
N THR A 54 -23.16 38.98 -32.00
CA THR A 54 -22.44 40.15 -32.52
C THR A 54 -21.23 39.68 -33.32
N LEU A 55 -21.23 39.91 -34.63
CA LEU A 55 -20.13 39.50 -35.52
C LEU A 55 -19.43 40.70 -36.15
N ALA A 56 -18.11 40.61 -36.30
CA ALA A 56 -17.36 41.57 -37.09
C ALA A 56 -17.73 41.44 -38.59
N PRO A 57 -17.69 42.52 -39.38
CA PRO A 57 -17.93 42.46 -40.83
C PRO A 57 -16.98 41.51 -41.57
N GLY A 58 -17.48 40.84 -42.61
CA GLY A 58 -16.81 39.90 -43.50
C GLY A 58 -17.45 38.50 -43.53
N ALA A 59 -16.87 37.57 -44.29
CA ALA A 59 -17.38 36.21 -44.46
C ALA A 59 -17.35 35.36 -43.16
N ALA A 60 -18.41 34.58 -42.92
CA ALA A 60 -18.59 33.69 -41.78
C ALA A 60 -19.42 32.46 -42.16
N VAL A 61 -19.41 31.44 -41.30
CA VAL A 61 -20.26 30.24 -41.41
C VAL A 61 -21.19 30.16 -40.20
N LEU A 62 -22.46 29.87 -40.46
CA LEU A 62 -23.43 29.41 -39.49
C LEU A 62 -23.60 27.91 -39.66
N VAL A 63 -23.40 27.14 -38.59
CA VAL A 63 -23.63 25.69 -38.59
C VAL A 63 -24.80 25.39 -37.67
N LEU A 64 -25.81 24.71 -38.21
CA LEU A 64 -26.99 24.27 -37.45
C LEU A 64 -26.70 22.94 -36.75
N VAL A 65 -26.89 22.90 -35.42
CA VAL A 65 -26.62 21.71 -34.60
C VAL A 65 -27.93 21.11 -34.10
N GLY A 66 -28.17 19.85 -34.49
CA GLY A 66 -29.36 19.08 -34.10
C GLY A 66 -29.35 18.63 -32.64
N ALA A 67 -30.46 18.06 -32.17
CA ALA A 67 -30.57 17.47 -30.81
C ALA A 67 -29.67 16.23 -30.58
N ASP A 68 -29.25 15.59 -31.67
CA ASP A 68 -28.21 14.56 -31.75
C ASP A 68 -26.79 15.14 -31.75
N PHE A 69 -26.67 16.47 -31.70
CA PHE A 69 -25.44 17.23 -31.82
C PHE A 69 -24.66 17.01 -33.13
N MET A 70 -25.35 16.56 -34.19
CA MET A 70 -24.77 16.50 -35.52
C MET A 70 -24.95 17.84 -36.24
N ALA A 71 -23.92 18.29 -36.95
CA ALA A 71 -24.05 19.44 -37.84
C ALA A 71 -24.89 19.01 -39.05
N ARG A 72 -25.99 19.72 -39.29
CA ARG A 72 -26.95 19.36 -40.34
C ARG A 72 -26.77 20.17 -41.60
N GLU A 73 -26.37 21.43 -41.45
CA GLU A 73 -26.26 22.36 -42.56
C GLU A 73 -25.26 23.45 -42.22
N SER A 74 -24.34 23.72 -43.15
CA SER A 74 -23.39 24.83 -43.10
C SER A 74 -23.87 25.93 -44.03
N ILE A 75 -24.20 27.08 -43.45
CA ILE A 75 -24.82 28.21 -44.13
C ILE A 75 -23.79 29.34 -44.22
N PRO A 76 -23.40 29.78 -45.42
CA PRO A 76 -22.47 30.87 -45.61
C PRO A 76 -23.13 32.21 -45.28
N LEU A 77 -22.36 33.11 -44.68
CA LEU A 77 -22.79 34.46 -44.30
C LEU A 77 -21.79 35.50 -44.78
N LEU A 78 -22.28 36.62 -45.32
CA LEU A 78 -21.51 37.83 -45.60
C LEU A 78 -22.03 38.96 -44.71
N VAL A 79 -21.28 39.30 -43.67
CA VAL A 79 -21.68 40.35 -42.72
C VAL A 79 -21.12 41.70 -43.18
N ALA A 80 -21.98 42.70 -43.41
CA ALA A 80 -21.56 44.07 -43.70
C ALA A 80 -21.95 45.04 -42.57
N GLU A 81 -21.35 46.23 -42.54
CA GLU A 81 -21.79 47.28 -41.63
C GLU A 81 -23.22 47.73 -41.97
N GLY A 82 -24.07 47.88 -40.95
CA GLY A 82 -25.47 48.26 -41.10
C GLY A 82 -26.47 47.09 -41.18
N MET A 83 -26.01 45.85 -41.36
CA MET A 83 -26.90 44.66 -41.32
C MET A 83 -27.43 44.39 -39.90
N THR A 84 -28.68 43.93 -39.83
CA THR A 84 -29.36 43.67 -38.55
C THR A 84 -29.90 42.24 -38.41
N THR A 85 -29.97 41.47 -39.50
CA THR A 85 -30.48 40.09 -39.47
C THR A 85 -29.51 39.08 -40.09
N ILE A 86 -29.59 37.83 -39.63
CA ILE A 86 -28.82 36.71 -40.22
C ILE A 86 -29.29 36.42 -41.65
N ALA A 87 -30.59 36.57 -41.93
CA ALA A 87 -31.15 36.37 -43.26
C ALA A 87 -30.58 37.38 -44.29
N GLU A 88 -30.39 38.64 -43.90
CA GLU A 88 -29.70 39.64 -44.74
C GLU A 88 -28.26 39.22 -45.06
N ALA A 89 -27.54 38.68 -44.07
CA ALA A 89 -26.18 38.20 -44.25
C ALA A 89 -26.11 36.91 -45.10
N MET A 90 -27.14 36.06 -45.07
CA MET A 90 -27.28 34.89 -45.94
C MET A 90 -27.54 35.29 -47.39
N GLU A 91 -28.45 36.24 -47.62
CA GLU A 91 -28.76 36.74 -48.96
C GLU A 91 -27.55 37.45 -49.58
N ALA A 92 -26.82 38.25 -48.80
CA ALA A 92 -25.58 38.87 -49.26
C ALA A 92 -24.48 37.84 -49.58
N ALA A 93 -24.56 36.63 -49.02
CA ALA A 93 -23.64 35.53 -49.32
C ALA A 93 -23.99 34.75 -50.59
N ARG A 94 -25.15 34.98 -51.23
CA ARG A 94 -25.54 34.27 -52.47
C ARG A 94 -24.57 34.50 -53.62
N ASP A 95 -23.93 35.66 -53.66
CA ASP A 95 -22.97 36.04 -54.70
C ASP A 95 -21.53 35.54 -54.40
N PHE A 96 -21.35 34.69 -53.39
CA PHE A 96 -20.06 34.06 -53.13
C PHE A 96 -19.64 33.18 -54.30
N THR A 97 -18.35 33.27 -54.66
CA THR A 97 -17.77 32.37 -55.65
C THR A 97 -17.73 30.93 -55.09
N PRO A 98 -17.77 29.91 -55.95
CA PRO A 98 -17.68 28.51 -55.52
C PRO A 98 -16.51 28.22 -54.57
N ASP A 99 -15.35 28.85 -54.79
CA ASP A 99 -14.17 28.72 -53.94
C ASP A 99 -14.39 29.17 -52.48
N VAL A 100 -15.25 30.18 -52.28
CA VAL A 100 -15.61 30.66 -50.94
C VAL A 100 -16.58 29.69 -50.27
N HIS A 101 -17.51 29.09 -51.02
CA HIS A 101 -18.39 28.04 -50.50
C HIS A 101 -17.61 26.80 -50.06
N ASP A 102 -16.63 26.35 -50.84
CA ASP A 102 -15.82 25.17 -50.54
C ASP A 102 -14.98 25.36 -49.28
N ARG A 103 -14.36 26.54 -49.11
CA ARG A 103 -13.61 26.89 -47.90
C ARG A 103 -14.49 26.97 -46.66
N LEU A 104 -15.74 27.45 -46.81
CA LEU A 104 -16.70 27.52 -45.71
C LEU A 104 -17.21 26.12 -45.31
N ALA A 105 -17.38 25.21 -46.27
CA ALA A 105 -17.74 23.81 -46.03
C ALA A 105 -16.60 23.05 -45.33
N GLU A 106 -15.35 23.26 -45.75
CA GLU A 106 -14.16 22.70 -45.10
C GLU A 106 -14.04 23.18 -43.65
N LEU A 107 -14.31 24.47 -43.41
CA LEU A 107 -14.31 25.07 -42.08
C LEU A 107 -15.39 24.47 -41.16
N ALA A 108 -16.56 24.14 -41.72
CA ALA A 108 -17.64 23.48 -40.97
C ALA A 108 -17.27 22.03 -40.60
N ALA A 109 -16.69 21.28 -41.55
CA ALA A 109 -16.23 19.91 -41.32
C ALA A 109 -15.12 19.83 -40.27
N GLU A 110 -14.15 20.75 -40.30
CA GLU A 110 -13.09 20.85 -39.29
C GLU A 110 -13.68 21.14 -37.89
N THR A 111 -14.67 22.03 -37.81
CA THR A 111 -15.33 22.38 -36.55
C THR A 111 -16.04 21.17 -35.94
N GLN A 112 -16.67 20.35 -36.77
CA GLN A 112 -17.35 19.14 -36.31
C GLN A 112 -16.35 18.09 -35.82
N LYS A 113 -15.28 17.86 -36.58
CA LYS A 113 -14.21 16.93 -36.19
C LYS A 113 -13.61 17.30 -34.83
N ASN A 114 -13.29 18.58 -34.62
CA ASN A 114 -12.73 19.05 -33.35
C ASN A 114 -13.72 18.87 -32.18
N LEU A 115 -15.02 18.97 -32.43
CA LEU A 115 -16.05 18.74 -31.40
C LEU A 115 -16.18 17.26 -31.02
N GLU A 116 -16.06 16.35 -31.99
CA GLU A 116 -16.06 14.90 -31.75
C GLU A 116 -14.80 14.46 -30.99
N GLU A 117 -13.62 14.96 -31.38
CA GLU A 117 -12.37 14.70 -30.66
C GLU A 117 -12.43 15.20 -29.21
N ALA A 118 -12.96 16.41 -28.99
CA ALA A 118 -13.14 16.94 -27.64
C ALA A 118 -14.08 16.09 -26.76
N ARG A 119 -15.07 15.41 -27.37
CA ARG A 119 -15.96 14.47 -26.66
C ARG A 119 -15.24 13.18 -26.29
N GLY A 120 -14.43 12.65 -27.20
CA GLY A 120 -13.59 11.47 -26.92
C GLY A 120 -12.68 11.71 -25.72
N VAL A 121 -11.96 12.85 -25.72
CA VAL A 121 -11.08 13.24 -24.61
C VAL A 121 -11.86 13.38 -23.30
N LYS A 122 -13.06 13.96 -23.33
CA LYS A 122 -13.89 14.07 -22.13
C LYS A 122 -14.32 12.69 -21.59
N ALA A 123 -14.74 11.78 -22.45
CA ALA A 123 -15.14 10.43 -22.06
C ALA A 123 -13.97 9.63 -21.45
N GLU A 124 -12.77 9.78 -22.03
CA GLU A 124 -11.54 9.19 -21.47
C GLU A 124 -11.18 9.80 -20.12
N ALA A 125 -11.31 11.12 -19.95
CA ALA A 125 -11.07 11.80 -18.68
C ALA A 125 -12.06 11.34 -17.58
N ASP A 126 -13.34 11.16 -17.93
CA ASP A 126 -14.35 10.64 -17.02
C ASP A 126 -14.04 9.18 -16.62
N SER A 127 -13.62 8.35 -17.57
CA SER A 127 -13.18 6.96 -17.32
C SER A 127 -11.94 6.90 -16.43
N ALA A 128 -10.93 7.74 -16.70
CA ALA A 128 -9.73 7.83 -15.87
C ALA A 128 -10.07 8.25 -14.44
N THR A 129 -10.99 9.21 -14.27
CA THR A 129 -11.46 9.66 -12.96
C THR A 129 -12.18 8.52 -12.21
N ALA A 130 -12.98 7.71 -12.90
CA ALA A 130 -13.64 6.54 -12.29
C ALA A 130 -12.61 5.50 -11.82
N ARG A 131 -11.62 5.16 -12.66
CA ARG A 131 -10.53 4.23 -12.29
C ARG A 131 -9.71 4.74 -11.11
N MET A 132 -9.44 6.05 -11.05
CA MET A 132 -8.75 6.67 -9.91
C MET A 132 -9.56 6.54 -8.62
N ARG A 133 -10.89 6.68 -8.67
CA ARG A 133 -11.75 6.45 -7.50
C ARG A 133 -11.74 4.99 -7.05
N GLU A 134 -11.86 4.04 -7.97
CA GLU A 134 -11.78 2.61 -7.65
C GLU A 134 -10.43 2.24 -7.03
N ALA A 135 -9.32 2.74 -7.60
CA ALA A 135 -7.99 2.54 -7.05
C ALA A 135 -7.82 3.15 -5.65
N ALA A 136 -8.37 4.35 -5.42
CA ALA A 136 -8.35 4.99 -4.10
C ALA A 136 -9.17 4.20 -3.07
N GLN A 137 -10.31 3.63 -3.48
CA GLN A 137 -11.12 2.79 -2.60
C GLN A 137 -10.42 1.47 -2.27
N ALA A 138 -9.81 0.80 -3.25
CA ALA A 138 -9.05 -0.42 -3.02
C ALA A 138 -7.84 -0.19 -2.09
N LEU A 139 -7.15 0.95 -2.24
CA LEU A 139 -6.09 1.39 -1.33
C LEU A 139 -6.61 1.59 0.09
N LYS A 140 -7.77 2.24 0.23
CA LYS A 140 -8.41 2.45 1.54
C LYS A 140 -8.74 1.11 2.22
N ASP A 141 -9.37 0.19 1.50
CA ASP A 141 -9.77 -1.11 2.04
C ASP A 141 -8.52 -1.96 2.42
N SER A 142 -7.45 -1.89 1.62
CA SER A 142 -6.18 -2.56 1.92
C SER A 142 -5.49 -1.99 3.16
N VAL A 143 -5.50 -0.66 3.33
CA VAL A 143 -4.95 0.00 4.52
C VAL A 143 -5.79 -0.33 5.76
N ASP A 144 -7.11 -0.25 5.67
CA ASP A 144 -8.02 -0.54 6.79
C ASP A 144 -7.89 -2.03 7.22
N GLY A 145 -7.73 -2.96 6.26
CA GLY A 145 -7.42 -4.36 6.52
C GLY A 145 -6.07 -4.57 7.23
N SER A 146 -5.01 -3.92 6.74
CA SER A 146 -3.66 -4.00 7.34
C SER A 146 -3.64 -3.45 8.77
N ILE A 147 -4.38 -2.36 9.02
CA ILE A 147 -4.52 -1.77 10.36
C ILE A 147 -5.25 -2.73 11.30
N ALA A 148 -6.32 -3.39 10.83
CA ALA A 148 -7.05 -4.36 11.63
C ALA A 148 -6.17 -5.57 12.02
N GLU A 149 -5.43 -6.14 11.07
CA GLU A 149 -4.48 -7.24 11.34
C GLU A 149 -3.38 -6.82 12.32
N ALA A 150 -2.77 -5.65 12.11
CA ALA A 150 -1.75 -5.13 13.02
C ALA A 150 -2.29 -4.92 14.44
N THR A 151 -3.53 -4.42 14.57
CA THR A 151 -4.18 -4.19 15.87
C THR A 151 -4.42 -5.51 16.61
N VAL A 152 -4.90 -6.55 15.90
CA VAL A 152 -5.08 -7.89 16.47
C VAL A 152 -3.74 -8.49 16.88
N GLY A 153 -2.70 -8.36 16.05
CA GLY A 153 -1.34 -8.80 16.36
C GLY A 153 -0.78 -8.17 17.63
N ILE A 154 -0.85 -6.83 17.73
CA ILE A 154 -0.39 -6.08 18.91
C ILE A 154 -1.16 -6.51 20.17
N LYS A 155 -2.48 -6.67 20.09
CA LYS A 155 -3.29 -7.10 21.24
C LYS A 155 -2.91 -8.50 21.71
N LYS A 156 -2.67 -9.43 20.78
CA LYS A 156 -2.22 -10.79 21.08
C LYS A 156 -0.84 -10.77 21.74
N SER A 157 0.15 -10.12 21.13
CA SER A 157 1.50 -10.02 21.70
C SER A 157 1.50 -9.33 23.07
N GLY A 158 0.68 -8.28 23.26
CA GLY A 158 0.52 -7.63 24.56
C GLY A 158 -0.03 -8.58 25.64
N SER A 159 -1.01 -9.41 25.29
CA SER A 159 -1.55 -10.41 26.22
C SER A 159 -0.57 -11.52 26.58
N GLU A 160 0.24 -11.98 25.62
CA GLU A 160 1.28 -13.00 25.83
C GLU A 160 2.42 -12.45 26.71
N LEU A 161 2.78 -11.18 26.52
CA LEU A 161 3.79 -10.50 27.33
C LEU A 161 3.31 -10.31 28.78
N LEU A 162 2.05 -9.93 28.97
CA LEU A 162 1.43 -9.81 30.30
C LEU A 162 1.41 -11.17 31.02
N ALA A 163 1.01 -12.24 30.33
CA ALA A 163 0.99 -13.59 30.88
C ALA A 163 2.41 -14.05 31.27
N SER A 164 3.41 -13.76 30.44
CA SER A 164 4.81 -14.06 30.72
C SER A 164 5.34 -13.29 31.93
N MET A 165 5.00 -12.01 32.06
CA MET A 165 5.34 -11.19 33.24
C MET A 165 4.70 -11.72 34.52
N GLN A 166 3.42 -12.11 34.47
CA GLN A 166 2.73 -12.71 35.63
C GLN A 166 3.39 -14.03 36.04
N ALA A 167 3.74 -14.89 35.08
CA ALA A 167 4.43 -16.15 35.36
C ALA A 167 5.82 -15.93 35.98
N LEU A 168 6.56 -14.93 35.50
CA LEU A 168 7.85 -14.54 36.11
C LEU A 168 7.68 -14.01 37.53
N GLN A 169 6.66 -13.19 37.77
CA GLN A 169 6.37 -12.67 39.11
C GLN A 169 6.01 -13.79 40.08
N SER A 170 5.20 -14.78 39.66
CA SER A 170 4.89 -15.95 40.48
C SER A 170 6.14 -16.78 40.79
N LYS A 171 7.03 -16.99 39.80
CA LYS A 171 8.31 -17.69 40.01
C LYS A 171 9.25 -16.94 40.95
N ALA A 172 9.28 -15.60 40.85
CA ALA A 172 10.07 -14.78 41.75
C ALA A 172 9.56 -14.89 43.20
N ALA A 173 8.24 -14.83 43.39
CA ALA A 173 7.62 -14.99 44.71
C ALA A 173 7.88 -16.38 45.32
N SER A 174 7.78 -17.45 44.52
CA SER A 174 8.11 -18.80 45.01
C SER A 174 9.59 -18.92 45.37
N SER A 175 10.48 -18.35 44.55
CA SER A 175 11.93 -18.34 44.83
C SER A 175 12.27 -17.56 46.10
N GLU A 176 11.57 -16.45 46.39
CA GLU A 176 11.74 -15.70 47.62
C GLU A 176 11.30 -16.52 48.85
N SER A 177 10.19 -17.25 48.75
CA SER A 177 9.72 -18.14 49.81
C SER A 177 10.71 -19.27 50.09
N GLU A 178 11.19 -19.94 49.05
CA GLU A 178 12.21 -21.00 49.17
C GLU A 178 13.50 -20.47 49.82
N ALA A 179 13.93 -19.25 49.46
CA ALA A 179 15.11 -18.63 50.06
C ALA A 179 14.90 -18.34 51.56
N LYS A 180 13.70 -17.88 51.97
CA LYS A 180 13.37 -17.65 53.39
C LYS A 180 13.38 -18.96 54.18
N GLU A 181 12.79 -20.03 53.65
CA GLU A 181 12.79 -21.35 54.29
C GLU A 181 14.21 -21.90 54.44
N SER A 182 15.04 -21.75 53.40
CA SER A 182 16.45 -22.18 53.46
C SER A 182 17.24 -21.40 54.51
N ALA A 183 17.04 -20.08 54.62
CA ALA A 183 17.67 -19.26 55.65
C ALA A 183 17.24 -19.68 57.07
N GLN A 184 15.96 -19.98 57.28
CA GLN A 184 15.46 -20.49 58.56
C GLN A 184 16.08 -21.85 58.91
N GLY A 185 16.19 -22.76 57.94
CA GLY A 185 16.86 -24.05 58.12
C GLY A 185 18.33 -23.91 58.51
N ALA A 186 19.04 -22.96 57.89
CA ALA A 186 20.44 -22.66 58.22
C ALA A 186 20.60 -22.15 59.66
N GLU A 187 19.73 -21.24 60.10
CA GLU A 187 19.78 -20.71 61.47
C GLU A 187 19.44 -21.78 62.53
N ALA A 188 18.52 -22.69 62.21
CA ALA A 188 18.21 -23.84 63.06
C ALA A 188 19.43 -24.78 63.20
N SER A 189 20.12 -25.06 62.09
CA SER A 189 21.36 -25.86 62.12
C SER A 189 22.49 -25.18 62.89
N ARG A 190 22.65 -23.87 62.74
CA ARG A 190 23.61 -23.07 63.53
C ARG A 190 23.33 -23.18 65.03
N SER A 191 22.07 -23.04 65.43
CA SER A 191 21.65 -23.16 66.83
C SER A 191 21.95 -24.55 67.40
N ALA A 192 21.68 -25.60 66.63
CA ALA A 192 21.99 -26.97 67.04
C ALA A 192 23.51 -27.22 67.19
N ALA A 193 24.34 -26.62 66.32
CA ALA A 193 25.78 -26.70 66.42
C ALA A 193 26.32 -25.98 67.69
N LEU A 194 25.78 -24.79 68.01
CA LEU A 194 26.15 -24.04 69.23
C LEU A 194 25.77 -24.81 70.50
N ALA A 195 24.59 -25.43 70.53
CA ALA A 195 24.16 -26.27 71.64
C ALA A 195 25.12 -27.47 71.82
N SER A 196 25.47 -28.13 70.71
CA SER A 196 26.41 -29.28 70.73
C SER A 196 27.81 -28.88 71.22
N ALA A 197 28.32 -27.72 70.78
CA ALA A 197 29.60 -27.20 71.25
C ALA A 197 29.57 -26.87 72.76
N SER A 198 28.46 -26.32 73.25
CA SER A 198 28.29 -26.02 74.67
C SER A 198 28.30 -27.30 75.52
N SER A 199 27.55 -28.33 75.11
CA SER A 199 27.55 -29.64 75.78
C SER A 199 28.93 -30.29 75.80
N ALA A 200 29.70 -30.17 74.71
CA ALA A 200 31.07 -30.67 74.65
C ALA A 200 31.99 -29.93 75.63
N SER A 201 31.85 -28.59 75.73
CA SER A 201 32.60 -27.79 76.70
C SER A 201 32.29 -28.17 78.15
N SER A 202 31.01 -28.39 78.49
CA SER A 202 30.61 -28.87 79.82
C SER A 202 31.24 -30.23 80.13
N SER A 203 31.15 -31.18 79.19
CA SER A 203 31.74 -32.51 79.35
C SER A 203 33.26 -32.46 79.54
N ALA A 204 33.96 -31.55 78.85
CA ALA A 204 35.39 -31.34 79.03
C ALA A 204 35.73 -30.76 80.41
N GLY A 205 34.89 -29.87 80.95
CA GLY A 205 35.00 -29.35 82.31
C GLY A 205 34.88 -30.44 83.37
N GLU A 206 33.84 -31.28 83.28
CA GLU A 206 33.64 -32.42 84.19
C GLU A 206 34.82 -33.41 84.16
N ALA A 207 35.39 -33.66 82.98
CA ALA A 207 36.58 -34.50 82.83
C ALA A 207 37.82 -33.86 83.48
N ALA A 208 38.00 -32.54 83.33
CA ALA A 208 39.11 -31.81 83.94
C ALA A 208 39.01 -31.82 85.48
N GLU A 209 37.80 -31.62 86.03
CA GLU A 209 37.53 -31.72 87.46
C GLU A 209 37.81 -33.12 88.01
N SER A 210 37.38 -34.15 87.28
CA SER A 210 37.65 -35.55 87.65
C SER A 210 39.17 -35.83 87.70
N LEU A 211 39.93 -35.31 86.73
CA LEU A 211 41.38 -35.45 86.67
C LEU A 211 42.08 -34.68 87.81
N ALA A 212 41.60 -33.47 88.13
CA ALA A 212 42.08 -32.71 89.27
C ALA A 212 41.83 -33.44 90.60
N GLY A 213 40.65 -34.05 90.76
CA GLY A 213 40.33 -34.89 91.91
C GLY A 213 41.24 -36.11 92.05
N LEU A 214 41.56 -36.79 90.94
CA LEU A 214 42.56 -37.87 90.93
C LEU A 214 43.94 -37.39 91.37
N ARG A 215 44.40 -36.25 90.86
CA ARG A 215 45.71 -35.67 91.27
C ARG A 215 45.74 -35.31 92.75
N ALA A 216 44.68 -34.72 93.28
CA ALA A 216 44.57 -34.37 94.69
C ALA A 216 44.66 -35.62 95.58
N LYS A 217 43.93 -36.70 95.22
CA LYS A 217 44.02 -37.99 95.93
C LYS A 217 45.44 -38.57 95.87
N ILE A 218 46.12 -38.53 94.72
CA ILE A 218 47.50 -39.02 94.60
C ILE A 218 48.45 -38.27 95.55
N GLU A 219 48.33 -36.95 95.66
CA GLU A 219 49.17 -36.16 96.59
C GLU A 219 48.84 -36.43 98.07
N GLU A 220 47.56 -36.63 98.43
CA GLU A 220 47.15 -37.06 99.78
C GLU A 220 47.76 -38.42 100.16
N TRP A 221 47.94 -39.31 99.18
CA TRP A 221 48.41 -40.67 99.38
C TRP A 221 49.93 -40.82 99.40
N LYS A 222 50.64 -39.82 98.91
CA LYS A 222 52.11 -39.76 98.89
C LYS A 222 52.76 -39.97 100.27
N PRO A 223 52.35 -39.29 101.36
CA PRO A 223 52.90 -39.53 102.69
C PRO A 223 52.59 -40.93 103.23
N HIS A 224 51.46 -41.53 102.85
CA HIS A 224 51.11 -42.90 103.25
C HIS A 224 52.03 -43.93 102.57
N GLY A 225 52.39 -43.71 101.31
CA GLY A 225 53.39 -44.52 100.60
C GLY A 225 54.79 -44.39 101.19
N GLU A 226 55.20 -43.17 101.58
CA GLU A 226 56.48 -42.93 102.27
C GLU A 226 56.52 -43.58 103.66
N GLN A 227 55.41 -43.55 104.41
CA GLN A 227 55.28 -44.31 105.65
C GLN A 227 55.42 -45.81 105.39
N LEU A 228 54.75 -46.37 104.38
CA LEU A 228 54.88 -47.79 104.05
C LEU A 228 56.35 -48.20 103.80
N ALA A 229 57.10 -47.36 103.09
CA ALA A 229 58.52 -47.59 102.81
C ALA A 229 59.39 -47.55 104.08
N GLN A 230 59.06 -46.70 105.06
CA GLN A 230 59.75 -46.65 106.36
C GLN A 230 59.48 -47.90 107.22
N TRP A 231 58.30 -48.50 107.07
CA TRP A 231 57.93 -49.74 107.77
C TRP A 231 58.48 -51.00 107.11
N GLN A 232 59.06 -50.90 105.90
CA GLN A 232 59.55 -52.03 105.13
C GLN A 232 60.63 -52.88 105.83
N PRO A 233 61.64 -52.31 106.51
CA PRO A 233 62.64 -53.09 107.24
C PRO A 233 62.04 -53.82 108.46
N GLN A 234 61.08 -53.19 109.14
CA GLN A 234 60.37 -53.77 110.28
C GLN A 234 59.43 -54.90 109.83
N PHE A 235 58.83 -54.76 108.66
CA PHE A 235 57.98 -55.77 108.05
C PHE A 235 58.80 -57.00 107.61
N GLU A 236 59.95 -56.81 106.95
CA GLU A 236 60.90 -57.89 106.61
C GLU A 236 61.36 -58.65 107.86
N TRP A 237 61.79 -57.94 108.92
CA TRP A 237 62.18 -58.55 110.19
C TRP A 237 61.08 -59.40 110.82
N LEU A 238 59.85 -58.89 110.81
CA LEU A 238 58.71 -59.53 111.44
C LEU A 238 58.31 -60.77 110.60
N LYS A 239 58.43 -60.71 109.26
CA LYS A 239 58.10 -61.79 108.31
C LYS A 239 59.01 -63.00 108.50
N GLU A 240 60.25 -62.77 108.90
CA GLU A 240 61.22 -63.80 109.27
C GLU A 240 60.96 -64.43 110.65
N ASN A 241 60.22 -63.77 111.55
CA ASN A 241 60.14 -64.15 112.97
C ASN A 241 58.72 -64.49 113.51
N ALA A 242 57.64 -64.22 112.80
CA ALA A 242 56.28 -64.39 113.34
C ALA A 242 55.32 -65.12 112.38
N ALA A 243 55.41 -66.45 112.28
CA ALA A 243 54.61 -67.25 111.34
C ALA A 243 53.06 -67.18 111.50
N SER A 244 52.51 -66.65 112.60
CA SER A 244 51.04 -66.65 112.86
C SER A 244 50.38 -65.27 112.95
N GLY A 245 51.13 -64.20 113.24
CA GLY A 245 50.60 -62.82 113.25
C GLY A 245 50.47 -62.21 111.85
N PHE A 246 51.21 -62.74 110.88
CA PHE A 246 51.27 -62.23 109.52
C PHE A 246 50.04 -62.52 108.68
N THR A 247 49.26 -63.56 108.97
CA THR A 247 48.09 -63.88 108.16
C THR A 247 47.03 -62.77 108.26
N LYS A 248 46.78 -62.25 109.47
CA LYS A 248 45.80 -61.19 109.72
C LYS A 248 46.26 -59.82 109.23
N ILE A 249 47.56 -59.53 109.34
CA ILE A 249 48.16 -58.28 108.85
C ILE A 249 48.30 -58.30 107.33
N ALA A 250 48.66 -59.44 106.73
CA ALA A 250 48.63 -59.63 105.29
C ALA A 250 47.20 -59.55 104.75
N GLU A 251 46.19 -60.12 105.44
CA GLU A 251 44.78 -59.93 105.11
C GLU A 251 44.36 -58.46 105.19
N LEU A 252 44.70 -57.72 106.26
CA LEU A 252 44.35 -56.30 106.38
C LEU A 252 45.09 -55.41 105.38
N MET A 253 46.37 -55.67 105.08
CA MET A 253 47.10 -54.97 104.02
C MET A 253 46.58 -55.36 102.64
N GLN A 254 46.15 -56.60 102.44
CA GLN A 254 45.59 -57.07 101.18
C GLN A 254 44.17 -56.54 100.98
N ASP A 255 43.36 -56.42 102.04
CA ASP A 255 42.03 -55.79 102.06
C ASP A 255 42.13 -54.28 101.90
N ALA A 256 43.07 -53.61 102.58
CA ALA A 256 43.35 -52.19 102.36
C ALA A 256 43.83 -51.98 100.92
N ALA A 257 44.84 -52.73 100.46
CA ALA A 257 45.31 -52.66 99.08
C ALA A 257 44.25 -53.09 98.05
N ALA A 258 43.27 -53.91 98.42
CA ALA A 258 42.13 -54.28 97.58
C ALA A 258 41.05 -53.20 97.58
N GLY A 259 40.78 -52.53 98.71
CA GLY A 259 39.88 -51.39 98.82
C GLY A 259 40.42 -50.17 98.06
N VAL A 260 41.71 -49.87 98.25
CA VAL A 260 42.49 -48.92 97.45
C VAL A 260 42.39 -49.25 95.96
N ARG A 261 42.70 -50.49 95.58
CA ARG A 261 42.63 -50.91 94.16
C ARG A 261 41.20 -50.91 93.64
N GLY A 262 40.20 -51.15 94.48
CA GLY A 262 38.78 -51.11 94.16
C GLY A 262 38.29 -49.69 93.92
N GLU A 263 38.63 -48.74 94.79
CA GLU A 263 38.31 -47.33 94.61
C GLU A 263 39.09 -46.71 93.44
N LEU A 264 40.38 -47.02 93.32
CA LEU A 264 41.20 -46.60 92.18
C LEU A 264 40.66 -47.20 90.88
N SER A 265 40.29 -48.49 90.87
CA SER A 265 39.66 -49.13 89.71
C SER A 265 38.29 -48.53 89.41
N GLY A 266 37.50 -48.18 90.43
CA GLY A 266 36.20 -47.53 90.28
C GLY A 266 36.33 -46.13 89.68
N LEU A 267 37.29 -45.34 90.17
CA LEU A 267 37.59 -44.00 89.64
C LEU A 267 38.26 -44.06 88.26
N VAL A 268 39.11 -45.05 88.00
CA VAL A 268 39.70 -45.30 86.67
C VAL A 268 38.61 -45.73 85.69
N GLU A 269 37.67 -46.58 86.08
CA GLU A 269 36.54 -46.95 85.22
C GLU A 269 35.55 -45.79 85.06
N GLN A 270 35.34 -44.94 86.06
CA GLN A 270 34.60 -43.68 85.89
C GLN A 270 35.32 -42.72 84.92
N ALA A 271 36.63 -42.55 85.05
CA ALA A 271 37.44 -41.73 84.16
C ALA A 271 37.47 -42.29 82.72
N LYS A 272 37.53 -43.62 82.58
CA LYS A 272 37.51 -44.31 81.29
C LYS A 272 36.12 -44.29 80.65
N THR A 273 35.06 -44.36 81.46
CA THR A 273 33.69 -44.16 81.01
C THR A 273 33.49 -42.71 80.56
N ALA A 274 33.98 -41.73 81.33
CA ALA A 274 33.97 -40.32 80.95
C ALA A 274 34.80 -40.06 79.67
N GLN A 275 35.98 -40.66 79.54
CA GLN A 275 36.81 -40.60 78.33
C GLN A 275 36.12 -41.23 77.12
N THR A 276 35.46 -42.37 77.30
CA THR A 276 34.71 -43.06 76.24
C THR A 276 33.49 -42.25 75.82
N THR A 277 32.75 -41.69 76.78
CA THR A 277 31.60 -40.80 76.55
C THR A 277 32.05 -39.51 75.86
N ALA A 278 33.15 -38.89 76.29
CA ALA A 278 33.76 -37.74 75.62
C ALA A 278 34.22 -38.09 74.20
N GLY A 279 34.80 -39.27 73.99
CA GLY A 279 35.16 -39.79 72.66
C GLY A 279 33.93 -40.00 71.77
N GLN A 280 32.83 -40.55 72.30
CA GLN A 280 31.57 -40.70 71.60
C GLN A 280 30.91 -39.35 71.29
N HIS A 281 30.97 -38.39 72.21
CA HIS A 281 30.48 -37.02 71.95
C HIS A 281 31.36 -36.30 70.94
N SER A 282 32.67 -36.50 70.95
CA SER A 282 33.58 -35.99 69.92
C SER A 282 33.28 -36.60 68.56
N LEU A 283 32.99 -37.90 68.49
CA LEU A 283 32.59 -38.58 67.25
C LEU A 283 31.22 -38.11 66.77
N LYS A 284 30.25 -37.92 67.67
CA LYS A 284 28.92 -37.35 67.35
C LYS A 284 29.02 -35.89 66.92
N ALA A 285 29.88 -35.10 67.55
CA ALA A 285 30.16 -33.71 67.16
C ALA A 285 30.87 -33.65 65.81
N GLN A 286 31.82 -34.57 65.54
CA GLN A 286 32.48 -34.69 64.24
C GLN A 286 31.51 -35.19 63.16
N ALA A 287 30.60 -36.11 63.48
CA ALA A 287 29.54 -36.56 62.59
C ALA A 287 28.53 -35.44 62.33
N ALA A 288 28.09 -34.70 63.34
CA ALA A 288 27.22 -33.53 63.21
C ALA A 288 27.91 -32.38 62.44
N ALA A 289 29.22 -32.19 62.62
CA ALA A 289 30.01 -31.24 61.84
C ALA A 289 30.14 -31.69 60.39
N LYS A 290 30.37 -32.99 60.13
CA LYS A 290 30.37 -33.56 58.77
C LYS A 290 28.99 -33.56 58.13
N ASP A 291 27.92 -33.72 58.89
CA ASP A 291 26.54 -33.60 58.41
C ASP A 291 26.20 -32.13 58.14
N ALA A 292 26.62 -31.20 58.99
CA ALA A 292 26.50 -29.76 58.75
C ALA A 292 27.33 -29.33 57.53
N GLU A 293 28.53 -29.87 57.35
CA GLU A 293 29.38 -29.68 56.18
C GLU A 293 28.76 -30.35 54.94
N SER A 294 28.17 -31.54 55.05
CA SER A 294 27.45 -32.24 53.98
C SER A 294 26.15 -31.53 53.60
N VAL A 295 25.45 -30.93 54.56
CA VAL A 295 24.24 -30.12 54.34
C VAL A 295 24.63 -28.77 53.75
N ALA A 296 25.68 -28.13 54.25
CA ALA A 296 26.24 -26.91 53.65
C ALA A 296 26.69 -27.19 52.21
N ASN A 297 27.44 -28.28 51.98
CA ASN A 297 27.86 -28.71 50.67
C ASN A 297 26.67 -29.13 49.80
N ARG A 298 25.61 -29.77 50.32
CA ARG A 298 24.39 -30.08 49.54
C ARG A 298 23.58 -28.84 49.20
N VAL A 299 23.48 -27.87 50.11
CA VAL A 299 22.77 -26.61 49.87
C VAL A 299 23.56 -25.76 48.87
N VAL A 300 24.88 -25.72 49.02
CA VAL A 300 25.81 -25.07 48.08
C VAL A 300 25.80 -25.81 46.73
N ASP A 301 25.85 -27.13 46.69
CA ASP A 301 25.79 -27.94 45.46
C ASP A 301 24.41 -27.88 44.81
N ALA A 302 23.32 -27.80 45.57
CA ALA A 302 21.98 -27.60 45.03
C ALA A 302 21.77 -26.17 44.52
N ALA A 303 22.35 -25.16 45.18
CA ALA A 303 22.40 -23.80 44.68
C ALA A 303 23.26 -23.71 43.42
N ILE A 304 24.43 -24.35 43.41
CA ILE A 304 25.33 -24.48 42.26
C ILE A 304 24.65 -25.30 41.13
N ALA A 305 23.88 -26.34 41.43
CA ALA A 305 23.16 -27.14 40.44
C ALA A 305 21.93 -26.42 39.89
N LYS A 306 21.23 -25.60 40.68
CA LYS A 306 20.18 -24.68 40.19
C LYS A 306 20.78 -23.54 39.35
N LEU A 307 22.00 -23.09 39.67
CA LEU A 307 22.78 -22.15 38.85
C LEU A 307 23.33 -22.81 37.57
N LYS A 308 23.76 -24.08 37.63
CA LYS A 308 24.30 -24.87 36.50
C LYS A 308 23.21 -25.46 35.60
N GLY A 309 22.02 -25.73 36.13
CA GLY A 309 20.90 -26.40 35.45
C GLY A 309 20.32 -25.64 34.25
N ASN A 310 20.85 -24.45 33.94
CA ASN A 310 20.50 -23.67 32.75
C ASN A 310 21.72 -23.09 32.01
N ALA A 311 22.95 -23.56 32.23
CA ALA A 311 24.12 -23.02 31.50
C ALA A 311 25.17 -24.09 31.13
N PRO A 312 25.52 -24.23 29.83
CA PRO A 312 26.69 -25.00 29.41
C PRO A 312 27.99 -24.23 29.73
N ALA A 313 29.03 -25.00 30.11
CA ALA A 313 30.46 -24.67 30.17
C ALA A 313 30.88 -23.18 30.23
N MET A 314 31.10 -22.64 31.44
CA MET A 314 32.19 -21.69 31.76
C MET A 314 32.14 -21.33 33.25
N LEU A 315 33.17 -21.71 34.00
CA LEU A 315 33.44 -21.21 35.36
C LEU A 315 34.02 -19.78 35.24
N ASP A 316 33.22 -18.84 34.74
CA ASP A 316 33.64 -17.44 34.52
C ASP A 316 32.55 -16.42 34.91
N THR A 317 31.30 -16.84 35.18
CA THR A 317 30.17 -15.90 35.16
C THR A 317 29.93 -15.11 36.44
N LEU A 318 30.31 -15.57 37.63
CA LEU A 318 30.02 -14.85 38.88
C LEU A 318 31.03 -13.75 39.20
N GLU A 319 32.32 -14.00 38.93
CA GLU A 319 33.38 -12.99 39.07
C GLU A 319 33.28 -11.97 37.93
N GLU A 320 32.98 -12.42 36.71
CA GLU A 320 32.66 -11.53 35.60
C GLU A 320 31.36 -10.74 35.86
N LEU A 321 30.29 -11.31 36.46
CA LEU A 321 29.09 -10.53 36.84
C LEU A 321 29.36 -9.51 37.95
N ALA A 322 30.21 -9.86 38.93
CA ALA A 322 30.60 -8.94 39.99
C ALA A 322 31.44 -7.77 39.44
N GLU A 323 32.44 -8.04 38.60
CA GLU A 323 33.18 -7.00 37.87
C GLU A 323 32.29 -6.23 36.90
N ARG A 324 31.23 -6.84 36.37
CA ARG A 324 30.33 -6.20 35.42
C ARG A 324 29.40 -5.21 36.13
N VAL A 325 28.81 -5.55 37.27
CA VAL A 325 27.74 -4.74 37.91
C VAL A 325 28.25 -3.66 38.89
N ILE A 326 29.52 -3.66 39.30
CA ILE A 326 30.08 -2.61 40.17
C ILE A 326 30.27 -1.29 39.38
N SER A 327 30.15 -0.13 40.06
CA SER A 327 30.46 1.18 39.46
C SER A 327 31.94 1.26 39.07
N GLY A 328 32.22 1.60 37.81
CA GLY A 328 33.53 1.51 37.17
C GLY A 328 33.86 0.12 36.59
N GLY A 329 32.91 -0.80 36.65
CA GLY A 329 33.04 -2.18 36.19
C GLY A 329 32.94 -2.39 34.68
N THR A 330 33.04 -3.64 34.24
CA THR A 330 33.03 -3.99 32.81
C THR A 330 31.66 -3.77 32.17
N LEU A 331 30.52 -3.81 32.88
CA LEU A 331 29.20 -3.49 32.28
C LEU A 331 29.05 -2.00 32.06
N GLU A 332 29.46 -1.18 33.02
CA GLU A 332 29.43 0.27 32.86
C GLU A 332 30.37 0.67 31.72
N THR A 333 31.55 0.05 31.64
CA THR A 333 32.48 0.26 30.53
C THR A 333 31.93 -0.27 29.20
N GLU A 334 31.28 -1.43 29.16
CA GLU A 334 30.70 -2.03 27.95
C GLU A 334 29.41 -1.31 27.52
N ILE A 335 28.61 -0.78 28.46
CA ILE A 335 27.45 0.09 28.21
C ILE A 335 27.94 1.45 27.74
N LEU A 336 28.97 2.05 28.33
CA LEU A 336 29.58 3.29 27.86
C LEU A 336 30.26 3.09 26.50
N GLN A 337 30.87 1.92 26.25
CA GLN A 337 31.51 1.60 24.99
C GLN A 337 30.49 1.26 23.91
N LYS A 338 29.39 0.55 24.22
CA LYS A 338 28.24 0.32 23.31
C LYS A 338 27.42 1.59 23.11
N LEU A 339 27.23 2.43 24.11
CA LEU A 339 26.67 3.76 23.95
C LEU A 339 27.64 4.64 23.17
N SER A 340 28.96 4.52 23.29
CA SER A 340 29.92 5.26 22.45
C SER A 340 30.09 4.68 21.05
N LYS A 341 29.72 3.40 20.81
CA LYS A 341 29.68 2.74 19.50
C LYS A 341 28.34 2.96 18.79
N MET A 342 27.22 2.95 19.52
CA MET A 342 25.87 3.25 19.02
C MET A 342 25.65 4.76 18.90
N ALA A 343 26.07 5.51 19.92
CA ALA A 343 26.35 6.93 19.87
C ALA A 343 27.82 7.17 19.60
N ASP A 344 28.36 6.47 18.60
CA ASP A 344 29.47 7.04 17.87
C ASP A 344 28.95 8.41 17.43
N SER A 345 29.52 9.47 17.99
CA SER A 345 29.00 10.83 17.89
C SER A 345 28.80 11.16 16.41
N ASP A 346 29.64 10.60 15.54
CA ASP A 346 29.53 10.68 14.10
C ASP A 346 28.39 9.85 13.51
N THR A 347 28.07 8.66 14.01
CA THR A 347 26.92 7.87 13.54
C THR A 347 25.60 8.49 13.97
N VAL A 348 25.49 8.98 15.21
CA VAL A 348 24.28 9.74 15.65
C VAL A 348 24.21 11.09 14.97
N LYS A 349 25.32 11.83 14.79
CA LYS A 349 25.35 13.04 13.97
C LYS A 349 25.00 12.75 12.50
N LYS A 350 25.42 11.62 11.93
CA LYS A 350 25.03 11.19 10.58
C LYS A 350 23.57 10.79 10.52
N ILE A 351 23.01 10.14 11.53
CA ILE A 351 21.58 9.80 11.57
C ILE A 351 20.75 11.06 11.74
N VAL A 352 21.11 11.97 12.64
CA VAL A 352 20.46 13.28 12.82
C VAL A 352 20.61 14.13 11.55
N ALA A 353 21.80 14.21 10.95
CA ALA A 353 22.00 14.90 9.68
C ALA A 353 21.26 14.24 8.51
N ARG A 354 21.09 12.91 8.51
CA ARG A 354 20.21 12.21 7.55
C ARG A 354 18.76 12.51 7.84
N LEU A 355 18.34 12.60 9.10
CA LEU A 355 16.97 12.94 9.50
C LEU A 355 16.62 14.38 9.11
N ASP A 356 17.50 15.33 9.38
CA ASP A 356 17.39 16.74 8.96
C ASP A 356 17.53 16.87 7.44
N GLY A 357 18.28 15.96 6.81
CA GLY A 357 18.40 15.79 5.37
C GLY A 357 17.25 15.04 4.69
N LEU A 358 16.26 14.51 5.42
CA LEU A 358 15.05 13.91 4.83
C LEU A 358 14.01 14.96 4.39
N THR A 359 14.40 16.24 4.31
CA THR A 359 13.64 17.27 3.59
C THR A 359 13.82 17.10 2.07
N ILE A 360 12.89 17.64 1.26
CA ILE A 360 13.00 17.61 -0.23
C ILE A 360 14.35 18.16 -0.73
N ALA A 361 14.95 19.09 0.02
CA ALA A 361 16.26 19.66 -0.28
C ALA A 361 17.44 18.75 0.10
N GLY A 362 17.29 17.88 1.10
CA GLY A 362 18.38 17.07 1.64
C GLY A 362 18.58 15.70 0.97
N VAL A 363 17.61 15.22 0.18
CA VAL A 363 17.85 14.12 -0.76
C VAL A 363 18.55 14.69 -1.99
N GLN A 364 19.88 14.58 -2.02
CA GLN A 364 20.73 15.12 -3.08
C GLN A 364 20.26 14.60 -4.45
N GLY A 365 19.81 15.52 -5.30
CA GLY A 365 19.27 15.19 -6.64
C GLY A 365 17.76 14.93 -6.69
N LEU A 366 17.04 14.84 -5.56
CA LEU A 366 15.58 14.67 -5.57
C LEU A 366 14.86 15.97 -5.96
N SER A 367 15.32 17.13 -5.50
CA SER A 367 14.80 18.42 -5.95
C SER A 367 15.03 18.65 -7.44
N ALA A 368 16.19 18.24 -7.95
CA ALA A 368 16.50 18.24 -9.38
C ALA A 368 15.66 17.22 -10.14
N ALA A 369 15.50 15.99 -9.64
CA ALA A 369 14.67 14.96 -10.26
C ALA A 369 13.18 15.33 -10.26
N LEU A 370 12.69 16.01 -9.22
CA LEU A 370 11.33 16.55 -9.19
C LEU A 370 11.19 17.76 -10.12
N ALA A 371 12.19 18.64 -10.19
CA ALA A 371 12.19 19.77 -11.13
C ALA A 371 12.24 19.30 -12.59
N ASP A 372 13.03 18.27 -12.90
CA ASP A 372 13.11 17.64 -14.21
C ASP A 372 11.80 16.93 -14.56
N LYS A 373 11.15 16.26 -13.61
CA LYS A 373 9.81 15.68 -13.82
C LYS A 373 8.70 16.73 -13.95
N ALA A 374 8.81 17.85 -13.24
CA ALA A 374 7.84 18.95 -13.33
C ALA A 374 8.00 19.75 -14.64
N ALA A 375 9.22 19.83 -15.19
CA ALA A 375 9.53 20.54 -16.43
C ALA A 375 9.44 19.66 -17.70
N ALA A 376 9.43 18.33 -17.58
CA ALA A 376 9.37 17.42 -18.72
C ALA A 376 7.95 17.33 -19.32
N ARG A 377 7.57 18.36 -20.09
CA ARG A 377 6.60 18.17 -21.18
C ARG A 377 7.26 17.29 -22.22
N HIS A 378 7.13 15.97 -22.08
CA HIS A 378 7.51 15.06 -23.16
C HIS A 378 6.42 15.14 -24.24
N LYS A 379 6.86 15.33 -25.48
CA LYS A 379 6.00 15.31 -26.66
C LYS A 379 6.25 13.99 -27.36
N HIS A 380 5.19 13.33 -27.78
CA HIS A 380 5.29 12.14 -28.62
C HIS A 380 5.28 12.52 -30.09
N GLY A 381 6.22 11.96 -30.86
CA GLY A 381 6.14 11.95 -32.32
C GLY A 381 5.17 10.88 -32.79
N THR A 382 4.69 10.94 -34.04
CA THR A 382 3.87 9.87 -34.62
C THR A 382 4.60 8.52 -34.66
N SER A 383 5.94 8.55 -34.74
CA SER A 383 6.82 7.39 -34.61
C SER A 383 6.72 6.66 -33.28
N ASP A 384 6.23 7.33 -32.23
CA ASP A 384 6.09 6.74 -30.90
C ASP A 384 4.85 5.85 -30.79
N ILE A 385 3.96 5.92 -31.79
CA ILE A 385 2.72 5.15 -31.87
C ILE A 385 2.94 4.04 -32.92
N ASN A 386 3.37 2.88 -32.43
CA ASN A 386 3.67 1.73 -33.29
C ASN A 386 2.46 1.37 -34.17
N GLY A 387 2.63 1.41 -35.49
CA GLY A 387 1.57 1.10 -36.47
C GLY A 387 0.79 2.29 -37.00
N LEU A 388 0.86 3.49 -36.39
CA LEU A 388 0.10 4.66 -36.84
C LEU A 388 0.45 5.07 -38.28
N ASP A 389 1.73 5.04 -38.65
CA ASP A 389 2.17 5.37 -40.02
C ASP A 389 1.63 4.35 -41.04
N THR A 390 1.53 3.09 -40.65
CA THR A 390 0.96 2.03 -41.50
C THR A 390 -0.53 2.23 -41.69
N GLU A 391 -1.24 2.61 -40.62
CA GLU A 391 -2.67 2.85 -40.64
C GLU A 391 -3.03 4.12 -41.43
N LEU A 392 -2.26 5.21 -41.28
CA LEU A 392 -2.41 6.44 -42.06
C LEU A 392 -2.14 6.20 -43.56
N ALA A 393 -1.11 5.42 -43.88
CA ALA A 393 -0.83 5.03 -45.26
C ALA A 393 -1.98 4.19 -45.84
N GLY A 394 -2.56 3.27 -45.04
CA GLY A 394 -3.74 2.49 -45.40
C GLY A 394 -4.96 3.36 -45.68
N PHE A 395 -5.26 4.33 -44.81
CA PHE A 395 -6.38 5.26 -45.03
C PHE A 395 -6.18 6.13 -46.27
N LYS A 396 -4.95 6.61 -46.51
CA LYS A 396 -4.63 7.38 -47.71
C LYS A 396 -4.84 6.55 -48.99
N GLY A 397 -4.46 5.27 -48.97
CA GLY A 397 -4.74 4.32 -50.06
C GLY A 397 -6.23 4.13 -50.29
N ALA A 398 -6.99 3.82 -49.24
CA ALA A 398 -8.43 3.60 -49.32
C ALA A 398 -9.20 4.84 -49.79
N LEU A 399 -8.75 6.04 -49.41
CA LEU A 399 -9.37 7.29 -49.85
C LEU A 399 -9.06 7.59 -51.33
N ALA A 400 -7.85 7.27 -51.80
CA ALA A 400 -7.47 7.40 -53.20
C ALA A 400 -8.28 6.45 -54.10
N GLU A 401 -8.61 5.24 -53.62
CA GLU A 401 -9.46 4.29 -54.35
C GLU A 401 -10.93 4.71 -54.38
N LYS A 402 -11.45 5.30 -53.29
CA LYS A 402 -12.85 5.75 -53.19
C LYS A 402 -13.14 7.05 -53.94
N ALA A 403 -12.10 7.77 -54.36
CA ALA A 403 -12.23 9.00 -55.12
C ALA A 403 -11.83 8.79 -56.60
N PRO A 404 -12.69 8.22 -57.45
CA PRO A 404 -12.45 8.29 -58.89
C PRO A 404 -12.40 9.78 -59.28
N ARG A 405 -11.29 10.20 -59.90
CA ARG A 405 -11.04 11.61 -60.29
C ARG A 405 -12.15 12.20 -61.17
N GLN A 406 -12.97 11.36 -61.79
CA GLN A 406 -14.21 11.74 -62.46
C GLN A 406 -15.26 10.67 -62.17
N HIS A 407 -16.41 11.09 -61.63
CA HIS A 407 -17.61 10.28 -61.62
C HIS A 407 -18.50 10.76 -62.77
N GLY A 408 -18.99 9.84 -63.58
CA GLY A 408 -19.84 10.15 -64.73
C GLY A 408 -20.93 9.09 -64.85
N HIS A 409 -22.04 9.49 -65.45
CA HIS A 409 -23.13 8.58 -65.81
C HIS A 409 -23.28 8.58 -67.32
N THR A 410 -23.35 7.39 -67.90
CA THR A 410 -23.82 7.16 -69.26
C THR A 410 -25.34 7.36 -69.32
N LEU A 411 -25.87 7.66 -70.50
CA LEU A 411 -27.32 7.79 -70.71
C LEU A 411 -28.11 6.53 -70.32
N GLN A 412 -27.46 5.36 -70.29
CA GLN A 412 -28.05 4.08 -69.90
C GLN A 412 -28.28 3.97 -68.38
N GLU A 413 -27.47 4.68 -67.59
CA GLU A 413 -27.54 4.68 -66.12
C GLU A 413 -28.59 5.65 -65.59
N ILE A 414 -29.12 6.54 -66.45
CA ILE A 414 -30.18 7.47 -66.09
C ILE A 414 -31.54 6.87 -66.49
N SER A 415 -32.14 6.14 -65.55
CA SER A 415 -33.44 5.48 -65.72
C SER A 415 -34.50 6.47 -66.24
N GLY A 416 -35.15 6.11 -67.35
CA GLY A 416 -36.23 6.90 -67.97
C GLY A 416 -35.79 7.99 -68.96
N LEU A 417 -34.52 8.40 -68.99
CA LEU A 417 -34.05 9.49 -69.88
C LEU A 417 -34.11 9.10 -71.36
N SER A 418 -33.73 7.87 -71.71
CA SER A 418 -33.84 7.36 -73.10
C SER A 418 -35.28 7.40 -73.62
N GLY A 419 -36.24 7.02 -72.76
CA GLY A 419 -37.67 7.09 -73.07
C GLY A 419 -38.17 8.52 -73.25
N ALA A 420 -37.75 9.44 -72.38
CA ALA A 420 -38.10 10.86 -72.49
C ALA A 420 -37.57 11.47 -73.81
N ILE A 421 -36.33 11.18 -74.19
CA ILE A 421 -35.73 11.67 -75.45
C ILE A 421 -36.47 11.13 -76.67
N LEU A 422 -36.85 9.84 -76.66
CA LEU A 422 -37.63 9.23 -77.74
C LEU A 422 -39.02 9.87 -77.88
N ASN A 423 -39.69 10.16 -76.76
CA ASN A 423 -40.99 10.83 -76.78
C ASN A 423 -40.91 12.23 -77.39
N VAL A 424 -39.93 13.04 -76.96
CA VAL A 424 -39.70 14.39 -77.52
C VAL A 424 -39.43 14.32 -79.02
N ARG A 425 -38.62 13.35 -79.48
CA ARG A 425 -38.35 13.16 -80.91
C ARG A 425 -39.62 12.85 -81.71
N ASN A 426 -40.47 11.97 -81.18
CA ASN A 426 -41.71 11.58 -81.83
C ASN A 426 -42.70 12.75 -81.93
N GLU A 427 -42.86 13.52 -80.86
CA GLU A 427 -43.71 14.71 -80.84
C GLU A 427 -43.24 15.78 -81.85
N LEU A 428 -41.93 16.01 -81.93
CA LEU A 428 -41.35 16.97 -82.87
C LEU A 428 -41.59 16.54 -84.33
N SER A 429 -41.43 15.25 -84.61
CA SER A 429 -41.66 14.67 -85.95
C SER A 429 -43.12 14.78 -86.40
N GLN A 430 -44.06 14.56 -85.48
CA GLN A 430 -45.48 14.78 -85.75
C GLN A 430 -45.80 16.25 -86.02
N LYS A 431 -45.28 17.18 -85.20
CA LYS A 431 -45.48 18.62 -85.39
C LYS A 431 -44.93 19.10 -86.73
N ALA A 432 -43.74 18.64 -87.13
CA ALA A 432 -43.13 18.98 -88.42
C ALA A 432 -43.98 18.46 -89.59
N SER A 433 -44.50 17.23 -89.48
CA SER A 433 -45.36 16.63 -90.51
C SER A 433 -46.69 17.40 -90.65
N GLN A 434 -47.30 17.81 -89.53
CA GLN A 434 -48.52 18.61 -89.54
C GLN A 434 -48.28 20.00 -90.16
N GLN A 435 -47.15 20.64 -89.86
CA GLN A 435 -46.78 21.92 -90.49
C GLN A 435 -46.63 21.79 -92.00
N TYR A 436 -46.01 20.70 -92.46
CA TYR A 436 -45.90 20.42 -93.89
C TYR A 436 -47.28 20.26 -94.54
N VAL A 437 -48.17 19.45 -93.96
CA VAL A 437 -49.56 19.29 -94.46
C VAL A 437 -50.30 20.62 -94.51
N ASN A 438 -50.23 21.43 -93.44
CA ASN A 438 -50.88 22.74 -93.39
C ASN A 438 -50.33 23.68 -94.48
N SER A 439 -49.03 23.60 -94.78
CA SER A 439 -48.41 24.41 -95.84
C SER A 439 -48.92 24.02 -97.22
N VAL A 440 -49.02 22.72 -97.51
CA VAL A 440 -49.57 22.19 -98.77
C VAL A 440 -51.04 22.56 -98.90
N GLU A 441 -51.83 22.45 -97.83
CA GLU A 441 -53.23 22.84 -97.82
C GLU A 441 -53.40 24.35 -98.09
N THR A 442 -52.56 25.19 -97.50
CA THR A 442 -52.56 26.64 -97.72
C THR A 442 -52.18 26.98 -99.16
N GLU A 443 -51.17 26.32 -99.71
CA GLU A 443 -50.73 26.51 -101.10
C GLU A 443 -51.81 26.07 -102.09
N ALA A 444 -52.44 24.92 -101.85
CA ALA A 444 -53.57 24.43 -102.64
C ALA A 444 -54.75 25.42 -102.60
N LYS A 445 -55.10 25.94 -101.42
CA LYS A 445 -56.15 26.98 -101.28
C LYS A 445 -55.80 28.27 -102.00
N ARG A 446 -54.53 28.69 -102.02
CA ARG A 446 -54.10 29.88 -102.80
C ARG A 446 -54.18 29.65 -104.30
N GLN A 447 -53.65 28.52 -104.77
CA GLN A 447 -53.54 28.23 -106.20
C GLN A 447 -54.88 27.87 -106.84
N TYR A 448 -55.78 27.24 -106.08
CA TYR A 448 -57.06 26.72 -106.56
C TYR A 448 -58.29 27.35 -105.90
N GLY A 449 -58.13 28.39 -105.06
CA GLY A 449 -59.22 29.03 -104.31
C GLY A 449 -60.31 29.74 -105.12
N ARG A 450 -60.24 29.69 -106.46
CA ARG A 450 -61.32 30.13 -107.36
C ARG A 450 -62.17 28.97 -107.87
N ILE A 451 -61.77 27.72 -107.62
CA ILE A 451 -62.52 26.53 -107.99
C ILE A 451 -63.55 26.27 -106.89
N LYS A 452 -64.80 26.45 -107.26
CA LYS A 452 -65.99 26.26 -106.43
C LYS A 452 -66.49 24.82 -106.49
N ASP A 453 -66.29 24.14 -107.61
CA ASP A 453 -66.79 22.78 -107.83
C ASP A 453 -65.91 22.00 -108.83
N ILE A 454 -65.97 20.66 -108.78
CA ILE A 454 -65.36 19.77 -109.77
C ILE A 454 -66.46 18.86 -110.30
N SER A 455 -66.77 18.97 -111.58
CA SER A 455 -67.89 18.27 -112.20
C SER A 455 -67.42 17.36 -113.33
N VAL A 456 -67.96 16.14 -113.40
CA VAL A 456 -67.60 15.16 -114.42
C VAL A 456 -68.71 15.11 -115.48
N VAL A 457 -68.38 15.44 -116.73
CA VAL A 457 -69.36 15.63 -117.82
C VAL A 457 -69.02 14.75 -119.03
N ASN A 458 -69.99 14.41 -119.88
CA ASN A 458 -69.74 13.59 -121.08
C ASN A 458 -69.17 14.41 -122.27
N SER A 459 -69.27 15.74 -122.20
CA SER A 459 -68.71 16.70 -123.16
C SER A 459 -68.60 18.06 -122.49
N LEU A 460 -67.66 18.91 -122.93
CA LEU A 460 -67.50 20.24 -122.36
C LEU A 460 -68.77 21.10 -122.60
N PRO A 461 -69.32 21.77 -121.57
CA PRO A 461 -70.47 22.66 -121.74
C PRO A 461 -70.15 23.81 -122.69
N ALA A 462 -71.14 24.27 -123.47
CA ALA A 462 -70.94 25.35 -124.44
C ALA A 462 -70.54 26.69 -123.79
N SER A 463 -70.89 26.90 -122.51
CA SER A 463 -70.42 28.01 -121.69
C SER A 463 -69.95 27.47 -120.32
N PRO A 464 -68.68 27.06 -120.18
CA PRO A 464 -68.16 26.53 -118.92
C PRO A 464 -68.03 27.64 -117.87
N ASP A 465 -68.48 27.36 -116.64
CA ASP A 465 -68.28 28.27 -115.52
C ASP A 465 -66.79 28.33 -115.16
N ALA A 466 -66.23 29.54 -115.09
CA ALA A 466 -64.84 29.79 -114.76
C ALA A 466 -64.46 29.34 -113.34
N GLY A 467 -65.45 29.01 -112.49
CA GLY A 467 -65.26 28.45 -111.16
C GLY A 467 -65.32 26.93 -111.06
N THR A 468 -65.53 26.17 -112.14
CA THR A 468 -65.73 24.72 -112.06
C THR A 468 -64.74 23.98 -112.95
N ILE A 469 -64.00 23.01 -112.40
CA ILE A 469 -63.19 22.12 -113.24
C ILE A 469 -64.11 21.06 -113.83
N TYR A 470 -64.22 21.03 -115.16
CA TYR A 470 -64.96 20.00 -115.88
C TYR A 470 -64.03 18.88 -116.33
N LEU A 471 -64.21 17.69 -115.76
CA LEU A 471 -63.54 16.48 -116.20
C LEU A 471 -64.42 15.81 -117.26
N VAL A 472 -64.04 15.92 -118.53
CA VAL A 472 -64.80 15.31 -119.64
C VAL A 472 -64.47 13.82 -119.71
N LYS A 473 -65.48 12.96 -119.62
CA LYS A 473 -65.32 11.52 -119.81
C LYS A 473 -65.00 11.25 -121.27
N GLU A 474 -63.83 10.69 -121.54
CA GLU A 474 -63.56 10.10 -122.86
C GLU A 474 -64.58 8.98 -123.12
N ARG A 475 -65.09 8.93 -124.36
CA ARG A 475 -66.11 7.97 -124.78
C ARG A 475 -65.58 6.54 -124.82
#